data_AF-A0A1I6KLE1-F1
#
_entry.id   AF-A0A1I6KLE1-F1
#
_cell.length_a   1.000
_cell.length_b   1.000
_cell.length_c   1.000
_cell.angle_alpha   90.00
_cell.angle_beta   90.00
_cell.angle_gamma   90.00
#
_symmetry.space_group_name_H-M   'P 1'
#
loop_
_entity.id
_entity.type
_entity.pdbx_description
1 polymer ?
#
loop_
_entity_poly.entity_id
_entity_poly.type
_entity_poly.pdbx_seq_one_letter_code
_entity_poly.pdbx_strand_id
1 'polypeptide(L)'
;MNTHTPPPGNDAAEREWQAQERAVERERAGLDPAGDDARVLRYRVLARALKQPPEQALPADFAQRIARQVELSTANKASADPGFERYLQRILVAVLMVGSIVVAASHAREWLPSFTAAMPMAVLTNPWLLAFACCVGLSQGIAHWQQRVH
;
A
#
# COMPACT_ATOMS: atom_id res chain seq x y z
N MET A 1 14.26 1.29 0.04
CA MET A 1 14.15 2.44 -0.89
C MET A 1 12.84 3.13 -0.57
N ASN A 2 12.82 4.12 0.33
CA ASN A 2 11.59 4.84 0.66
C ASN A 2 11.35 5.88 -0.43
N THR A 3 10.35 5.64 -1.29
CA THR A 3 9.89 6.60 -2.28
C THR A 3 9.06 7.67 -1.57
N HIS A 4 9.70 8.75 -1.10
CA HIS A 4 9.00 10.00 -0.89
C HIS A 4 8.64 10.55 -2.27
N THR A 5 7.54 10.06 -2.85
CA THR A 5 6.93 10.72 -4.01
C THR A 5 6.33 12.03 -3.50
N PRO A 6 6.80 13.20 -3.96
CA PRO A 6 6.13 14.45 -3.63
C PRO A 6 4.67 14.38 -4.12
N PRO A 7 3.71 14.95 -3.37
CA PRO A 7 2.32 14.96 -3.79
C PRO A 7 2.21 15.66 -5.17
N PRO A 8 1.47 15.09 -6.13
CA PRO A 8 1.33 15.70 -7.45
C PRO A 8 0.63 17.07 -7.31
N GLY A 9 1.28 18.13 -7.80
CA GLY A 9 0.67 19.46 -7.96
C GLY A 9 1.29 20.65 -7.20
N ASN A 10 2.48 20.52 -6.61
CA ASN A 10 3.19 21.67 -6.02
C ASN A 10 4.55 21.90 -6.68
N ASP A 11 4.59 22.73 -7.73
CA ASP A 11 5.81 23.11 -8.44
C ASP A 11 6.92 23.66 -7.52
N ALA A 12 6.55 24.24 -6.37
CA ALA A 12 7.53 24.70 -5.39
C ALA A 12 8.19 23.53 -4.66
N ALA A 13 7.46 22.46 -4.36
CA ALA A 13 8.01 21.24 -3.75
C ALA A 13 8.93 20.49 -4.73
N GLU A 14 8.58 20.46 -6.01
CA GLU A 14 9.42 19.87 -7.06
C GLU A 14 10.73 20.64 -7.24
N ARG A 15 10.67 21.98 -7.28
CA ARG A 15 11.87 22.83 -7.32
C ARG A 15 12.76 22.63 -6.09
N GLU A 16 12.16 22.44 -4.92
CA GLU A 16 12.88 22.18 -3.67
C GLU A 16 13.57 20.82 -3.71
N TRP A 17 12.85 19.79 -4.15
CA TRP A 17 13.40 18.44 -4.33
C TRP A 17 14.60 18.44 -5.28
N GLN A 18 14.47 19.08 -6.45
CA GLN A 18 15.55 19.20 -7.42
C GLN A 18 16.76 19.99 -6.90
N ALA A 19 16.57 20.97 -6.01
CA ALA A 19 17.68 21.69 -5.38
C ALA A 19 18.46 20.78 -4.42
N GLN A 20 17.76 19.89 -3.70
CA GLN A 20 18.38 18.93 -2.79
C GLN A 20 19.14 17.84 -3.56
N GLU A 21 18.54 17.24 -4.58
CA GLU A 21 19.18 16.21 -5.41
C GLU A 21 20.46 16.76 -6.08
N ARG A 22 20.39 17.95 -6.68
CA ARG A 22 21.56 18.61 -7.29
C ARG A 22 22.68 18.85 -6.27
N ALA A 23 22.34 19.25 -5.04
CA ALA A 23 23.35 19.46 -3.99
C ALA A 23 24.05 18.15 -3.60
N VAL A 24 23.30 17.05 -3.49
CA VAL A 24 23.85 15.72 -3.17
C VAL A 24 24.75 15.21 -4.30
N GLU A 25 24.31 15.33 -5.55
CA GLU A 25 25.09 14.91 -6.72
C GLU A 25 26.39 15.70 -6.85
N ARG A 26 26.35 17.02 -6.71
CA ARG A 26 27.55 17.87 -6.82
C ARG A 26 28.55 17.64 -5.69
N GLU A 27 28.07 17.43 -4.47
CA GLU A 27 28.94 17.08 -3.35
C GLU A 27 29.58 15.70 -3.53
N ARG A 28 28.85 14.72 -4.08
CA ARG A 28 29.42 13.41 -4.45
C ARG A 28 30.44 13.50 -5.57
N ALA A 29 30.19 14.37 -6.56
CA ALA A 29 31.09 14.60 -7.69
C ALA A 29 32.30 15.50 -7.36
N GLY A 30 32.35 16.09 -6.15
CA GLY A 30 33.45 16.95 -5.74
C GLY A 30 33.55 18.27 -6.51
N LEU A 31 32.43 18.76 -7.06
CA LEU A 31 32.41 19.95 -7.91
C LEU A 31 32.61 21.24 -7.12
N ASP A 32 33.24 22.22 -7.75
CA ASP A 32 33.54 23.54 -7.15
C ASP A 32 32.25 24.28 -6.75
N PRO A 33 32.11 24.73 -5.49
CA PRO A 33 30.95 25.48 -5.00
C PRO A 33 30.80 26.89 -5.60
N ALA A 34 31.80 27.45 -6.29
CA ALA A 34 31.75 28.83 -6.78
C ALA A 34 30.58 29.12 -7.77
N GLY A 35 30.05 28.09 -8.43
CA GLY A 35 28.92 28.19 -9.36
C GLY A 35 27.55 27.76 -8.80
N ASP A 36 27.45 27.44 -7.51
CA ASP A 36 26.22 26.97 -6.90
C ASP A 36 25.33 28.11 -6.40
N ASP A 37 24.01 27.99 -6.63
CA ASP A 37 23.02 28.88 -6.03
C ASP A 37 23.07 28.80 -4.50
N ALA A 38 22.74 29.91 -3.82
CA ALA A 38 22.75 29.98 -2.34
C ALA A 38 21.93 28.86 -1.66
N ARG A 39 20.89 28.36 -2.32
CA ARG A 39 20.06 27.24 -1.85
C ARG A 39 20.79 25.89 -1.95
N VAL A 40 21.48 25.65 -3.06
CA VAL A 40 22.30 24.44 -3.28
C VAL A 40 23.47 24.40 -2.30
N LEU A 41 24.12 25.55 -2.03
CA LEU A 41 25.19 25.64 -1.03
C LEU A 41 24.73 25.22 0.38
N ARG A 42 23.52 25.63 0.80
CA ARG A 42 22.96 25.20 2.10
C ARG A 42 22.75 23.70 2.15
N TYR A 43 22.21 23.11 1.10
CA TYR A 43 22.01 21.67 1.03
C TYR A 43 23.30 20.88 0.92
N ARG A 44 24.36 21.43 0.33
CA ARG A 44 25.70 20.80 0.32
C ARG A 44 26.29 20.68 1.72
N VAL A 45 26.15 21.72 2.55
CA VAL A 45 26.58 21.66 3.96
C VAL A 45 25.85 20.54 4.70
N LEU A 46 24.54 20.42 4.47
CA LEU A 46 23.73 19.36 5.06
C LEU A 46 24.15 17.98 4.56
N ALA A 47 24.33 17.81 3.25
CA ALA A 47 24.78 16.55 2.65
C ALA A 47 26.16 16.11 3.18
N ARG A 48 27.07 17.07 3.39
CA ARG A 48 28.38 16.82 3.99
C ARG A 48 28.26 16.39 5.45
N ALA A 49 27.45 17.09 6.24
CA ALA A 49 27.21 16.76 7.65
C ALA A 49 26.58 15.36 7.79
N LEU A 50 25.65 14.98 6.90
CA LEU A 50 25.02 13.66 6.89
C LEU A 50 25.97 12.53 6.46
N LYS A 51 26.99 12.83 5.65
CA LYS A 51 28.00 11.85 5.23
C LYS A 51 29.04 11.58 6.32
N GLN A 52 29.23 12.51 7.25
CA GLN A 52 30.18 12.31 8.34
C GLN A 52 29.69 11.16 9.23
N PRO A 53 30.56 10.18 9.53
CA PRO A 53 30.19 9.12 10.47
C PRO A 53 29.86 9.78 11.81
N PRO A 54 28.78 9.38 12.48
CA PRO A 54 28.48 9.88 13.81
C PRO A 54 29.65 9.56 14.74
N GLU A 55 30.08 10.54 15.53
CA GLU A 55 31.24 10.41 16.43
C GLU A 55 31.04 9.31 17.50
N GLN A 56 29.80 8.90 17.73
CA GLN A 56 29.42 7.85 18.67
C GLN A 56 28.80 6.68 17.92
N ALA A 57 29.32 5.48 18.18
CA ALA A 57 28.71 4.25 17.72
C ALA A 57 27.29 4.13 18.26
N LEU A 58 26.34 3.83 17.37
CA LEU A 58 24.95 3.61 17.77
C LEU A 58 24.87 2.38 18.69
N PRO A 59 23.97 2.38 19.70
CA PRO A 59 23.71 1.20 20.53
C PRO A 59 23.33 0.00 19.66
N ALA A 60 23.75 -1.20 20.05
CA ALA A 60 23.46 -2.45 19.32
C ALA A 60 21.94 -2.68 19.12
N ASP A 61 21.14 -2.18 20.04
CA ASP A 61 19.70 -2.27 20.12
C ASP A 61 18.95 -1.08 19.47
N PHE A 62 19.67 -0.13 18.84
CA PHE A 62 19.06 1.02 18.16
C PHE A 62 18.03 0.60 17.11
N ALA A 63 18.38 -0.34 16.23
CA ALA A 63 17.48 -0.81 15.18
C ALA A 63 16.20 -1.43 15.77
N GLN A 64 16.34 -2.18 16.87
CA GLN A 64 15.21 -2.79 17.57
C GLN A 64 14.31 -1.74 18.24
N ARG A 65 14.89 -0.71 18.86
CA ARG A 65 14.15 0.40 19.47
C ARG A 65 13.38 1.21 18.43
N ILE A 66 14.02 1.52 17.30
CA ILE A 66 13.38 2.25 16.20
C ILE A 66 12.27 1.41 15.56
N ALA A 67 12.52 0.12 15.28
CA ALA A 67 11.49 -0.77 14.74
C ALA A 67 10.24 -0.78 15.63
N ARG A 68 10.44 -0.94 16.95
CA ARG A 68 9.33 -0.91 17.92
C ARG A 68 8.61 0.43 17.96
N GLN A 69 9.35 1.55 17.85
CA GLN A 69 8.75 2.89 17.84
C GLN A 69 7.96 3.16 16.54
N VAL A 70 8.43 2.66 15.40
CA VAL A 70 7.73 2.75 14.11
C VAL A 70 6.47 1.90 14.12
N GLU A 71 6.52 0.68 14.68
CA GLU A 71 5.34 -0.16 14.85
C GLU A 71 4.26 0.54 15.69
N LEU A 72 4.64 1.11 16.83
CA LEU A 72 3.73 1.83 17.73
C LEU A 72 3.15 3.11 17.08
N SER A 73 3.95 3.85 16.31
CA SER A 73 3.49 5.06 15.63
C SER A 73 2.63 4.76 14.41
N THR A 74 2.90 3.67 13.69
CA THR A 74 2.07 3.19 12.57
C THR A 74 0.72 2.68 13.08
N ALA A 75 0.71 1.97 14.22
CA ALA A 75 -0.53 1.59 14.90
C ALA A 75 -1.36 2.81 15.30
N ASN A 76 -0.73 3.89 15.77
CA ASN A 76 -1.43 5.15 16.08
C ASN A 76 -1.86 5.95 14.84
N LYS A 77 -1.15 5.87 13.70
CA LYS A 77 -1.51 6.60 12.47
C LYS A 77 -2.68 5.96 11.72
N ALA A 78 -3.03 4.71 12.03
CA ALA A 78 -4.30 4.09 11.66
C ALA A 78 -5.49 4.63 12.50
N SER A 79 -5.51 5.93 12.82
CA SER A 79 -6.59 6.59 13.56
C SER A 79 -7.69 7.18 12.66
N ALA A 80 -7.64 6.93 11.34
CA ALA A 80 -8.87 6.82 10.57
C ALA A 80 -9.43 5.44 10.91
N ASP A 81 -10.44 5.38 11.78
CA ASP A 81 -10.98 4.16 12.39
C ASP A 81 -11.00 2.98 11.40
N PRO A 82 -10.02 2.06 11.46
CA PRO A 82 -9.89 0.98 10.50
C PRO A 82 -11.05 -0.01 10.66
N GLY A 83 -11.82 0.08 11.76
CA GLY A 83 -13.08 -0.62 11.94
C GLY A 83 -14.18 -0.06 11.04
N PHE A 84 -14.35 1.26 10.98
CA PHE A 84 -15.43 1.90 10.23
C PHE A 84 -15.27 1.74 8.71
N GLU A 85 -14.09 2.01 8.15
CA GLU A 85 -13.84 1.85 6.71
C GLU A 85 -14.05 0.38 6.29
N ARG A 86 -13.53 -0.54 7.08
CA ARG A 86 -13.64 -1.98 6.83
C ARG A 86 -15.06 -2.49 7.01
N TYR A 87 -15.82 -1.92 7.94
CA TYR A 87 -17.23 -2.21 8.11
C TYR A 87 -18.05 -1.72 6.91
N LEU A 88 -17.79 -0.50 6.43
CA LEU A 88 -18.45 0.07 5.27
C LEU A 88 -18.14 -0.72 4.00
N GLN A 89 -16.88 -1.13 3.79
CA GLN A 89 -16.49 -2.02 2.69
C GLN A 89 -17.24 -3.36 2.75
N ARG A 90 -17.38 -3.96 3.95
CA ARG A 90 -18.14 -5.20 4.12
C ARG A 90 -19.62 -5.02 3.79
N ILE A 91 -20.24 -3.93 4.22
CA ILE A 91 -21.62 -3.59 3.86
C ILE A 91 -21.74 -3.44 2.35
N LEU A 92 -20.83 -2.69 1.72
CA LEU A 92 -20.86 -2.47 0.28
C LEU A 92 -20.77 -3.80 -0.50
N VAL A 93 -19.84 -4.68 -0.13
CA VAL A 93 -19.70 -6.01 -0.74
C VAL A 93 -20.96 -6.85 -0.51
N ALA A 94 -21.54 -6.83 0.69
CA ALA A 94 -22.76 -7.56 0.99
C ALA A 94 -23.95 -7.05 0.14
N VAL A 95 -24.12 -5.74 0.03
CA VAL A 95 -25.17 -5.11 -0.80
C VAL A 95 -24.97 -5.45 -2.27
N LEU A 96 -23.72 -5.40 -2.77
CA LEU A 96 -23.40 -5.77 -4.15
C LEU A 96 -23.68 -7.25 -4.42
N MET A 97 -23.34 -8.15 -3.50
CA MET A 97 -23.61 -9.58 -3.63
C MET A 97 -25.12 -9.86 -3.67
N VAL A 98 -25.88 -9.28 -2.74
CA VAL A 98 -27.34 -9.42 -2.69
C VAL A 98 -27.97 -8.83 -3.96
N GLY A 99 -27.57 -7.63 -4.36
CA GLY A 99 -28.05 -6.99 -5.59
C GLY A 99 -27.76 -7.82 -6.84
N SER A 100 -26.55 -8.37 -6.94
CA SER A 100 -26.15 -9.25 -8.03
C SER A 100 -27.02 -10.51 -8.09
N ILE A 101 -27.31 -11.15 -6.95
CA ILE A 101 -28.19 -12.32 -6.88
C ILE A 101 -29.61 -11.98 -7.32
N VAL A 102 -30.15 -10.84 -6.88
CA VAL A 102 -31.51 -10.39 -7.24
C VAL A 102 -31.61 -10.10 -8.75
N VAL A 103 -30.63 -9.42 -9.34
CA VAL A 103 -30.59 -9.15 -10.79
C VAL A 103 -30.43 -10.45 -11.58
N ALA A 104 -29.52 -11.32 -11.16
CA ALA A 104 -29.30 -12.65 -11.75
C ALA A 104 -30.56 -13.52 -11.74
N ALA A 105 -31.34 -13.47 -10.65
CA ALA A 105 -32.57 -14.24 -10.50
C ALA A 105 -33.74 -13.64 -11.31
N SER A 106 -33.89 -12.32 -11.33
CA SER A 106 -34.96 -11.64 -12.06
C SER A 106 -34.85 -11.81 -13.57
N HIS A 107 -33.62 -11.77 -14.10
CA HIS A 107 -33.35 -11.94 -15.54
C HIS A 107 -32.89 -13.35 -15.88
N ALA A 108 -33.10 -14.32 -14.98
CA ALA A 108 -32.67 -15.70 -15.11
C ALA A 108 -33.09 -16.31 -16.46
N ARG A 109 -34.32 -16.08 -16.88
CA ARG A 109 -34.86 -16.68 -18.11
C ARG A 109 -34.20 -16.17 -19.39
N GLU A 110 -33.62 -14.97 -19.35
CA GLU A 110 -33.04 -14.31 -20.52
C GLU A 110 -31.57 -14.68 -20.72
N TRP A 111 -30.79 -14.74 -19.63
CA TRP A 111 -29.35 -15.03 -19.71
C TRP A 111 -28.98 -16.51 -19.47
N LEU A 112 -29.77 -17.26 -18.68
CA LEU A 112 -29.44 -18.63 -18.28
C LEU A 112 -29.32 -19.59 -19.47
N PRO A 113 -30.16 -19.55 -20.52
CA PRO A 113 -30.00 -20.41 -21.69
C PRO A 113 -28.66 -20.20 -22.39
N SER A 114 -28.28 -18.93 -22.62
CA SER A 114 -27.00 -18.55 -23.24
C SER A 114 -25.81 -18.95 -22.36
N PHE A 115 -25.96 -18.82 -21.04
CA PHE A 115 -24.92 -19.23 -20.09
C PHE A 115 -24.74 -20.75 -20.08
N THR A 116 -25.82 -21.53 -20.08
CA THR A 116 -25.79 -23.00 -20.17
C THR A 116 -25.34 -23.51 -21.54
N ALA A 117 -25.52 -22.73 -22.60
CA ALA A 117 -25.03 -23.05 -23.93
C ALA A 117 -23.50 -22.80 -24.06
N ALA A 118 -22.99 -21.77 -23.38
CA ALA A 118 -21.57 -21.42 -23.37
C ALA A 118 -20.75 -22.25 -22.36
N MET A 119 -21.36 -22.67 -21.24
CA MET A 119 -20.71 -23.56 -20.28
C MET A 119 -21.04 -25.03 -20.56
N PRO A 120 -20.04 -25.87 -20.88
CA PRO A 120 -20.28 -27.30 -20.94
C PRO A 120 -20.71 -27.78 -19.54
N MET A 121 -21.85 -28.49 -19.46
CA MET A 121 -22.38 -29.03 -18.20
C MET A 121 -21.36 -29.82 -17.38
N ALA A 122 -20.31 -30.35 -18.02
CA ALA A 122 -19.16 -30.99 -17.39
C ALA A 122 -18.35 -30.07 -16.44
N VAL A 123 -18.41 -28.76 -16.60
CA VAL A 123 -17.74 -27.78 -15.72
C VAL A 123 -18.56 -27.55 -14.45
N LEU A 124 -19.88 -27.43 -14.55
CA LEU A 124 -20.78 -27.26 -13.39
C LEU A 124 -20.87 -28.51 -12.52
N THR A 125 -20.81 -29.70 -13.13
CA THR A 125 -20.84 -30.97 -12.39
C THR A 125 -19.47 -31.47 -11.98
N ASN A 126 -18.38 -30.74 -12.29
CA ASN A 126 -17.05 -31.15 -11.88
C ASN A 126 -16.89 -31.00 -10.35
N PRO A 127 -16.82 -32.12 -9.61
CA PRO A 127 -16.75 -32.09 -8.15
C PRO A 127 -15.48 -31.38 -7.65
N TRP A 128 -14.40 -31.38 -8.43
CA TRP A 128 -13.14 -30.72 -8.06
C TRP A 128 -13.23 -29.20 -8.12
N LEU A 129 -13.97 -28.64 -9.08
CA LEU A 129 -14.16 -27.19 -9.17
C LEU A 129 -15.05 -26.69 -8.03
N LEU A 130 -16.09 -27.46 -7.68
CA LEU A 130 -16.94 -27.18 -6.52
C LEU A 130 -16.15 -27.29 -5.20
N ALA A 131 -15.32 -28.32 -5.06
CA ALA A 131 -14.45 -28.48 -3.90
C ALA A 131 -13.44 -27.33 -3.77
N PHE A 132 -12.86 -26.88 -4.89
CA PHE A 132 -11.95 -25.75 -4.90
C PHE A 132 -12.65 -24.44 -4.51
N ALA A 133 -13.84 -24.18 -5.06
CA ALA A 133 -14.65 -23.01 -4.70
C ALA A 133 -15.04 -23.04 -3.21
N CYS A 134 -15.45 -24.20 -2.68
CA CYS A 134 -15.75 -24.37 -1.25
C CYS A 134 -14.50 -24.16 -0.39
N CYS A 135 -13.35 -24.70 -0.79
CA CYS A 135 -12.10 -24.58 -0.04
C CYS A 135 -11.63 -23.13 0.04
N VAL A 136 -11.68 -22.39 -1.06
CA VAL A 136 -11.36 -20.95 -1.09
C VAL A 136 -12.35 -20.18 -0.23
N GLY A 137 -13.65 -20.46 -0.33
CA GLY A 137 -14.67 -19.81 0.48
C GLY A 137 -14.49 -20.04 1.99
N LEU A 138 -14.22 -21.27 2.40
CA LEU A 138 -13.97 -21.63 3.80
C LEU A 138 -12.65 -21.05 4.31
N SER A 139 -11.59 -21.08 3.52
CA SER A 139 -10.29 -20.49 3.87
C SER A 139 -10.42 -18.98 4.12
N GLN A 140 -11.17 -18.29 3.25
CA GLN A 140 -11.47 -16.86 3.41
C GLN A 140 -12.34 -16.61 4.65
N GLY A 141 -13.33 -17.46 4.91
CA GLY A 141 -14.18 -17.38 6.10
C GLY A 141 -13.41 -17.54 7.41
N ILE A 142 -12.48 -18.50 7.46
CA ILE A 142 -11.61 -18.76 8.62
C ILE A 142 -10.63 -17.60 8.83
N ALA A 143 -9.99 -17.12 7.76
CA ALA A 143 -9.11 -15.97 7.82
C ALA A 143 -9.84 -14.71 8.32
N HIS A 144 -11.10 -14.53 7.91
CA HIS A 144 -11.94 -13.42 8.39
C HIS A 144 -12.30 -13.55 9.87
N TRP A 145 -12.56 -14.78 10.33
CA TRP A 145 -12.90 -15.06 11.73
C TRP A 145 -11.70 -14.86 12.66
N GLN A 146 -10.50 -15.32 12.27
CA GLN A 146 -9.27 -15.12 13.03
C GLN A 146 -8.92 -13.64 13.21
N GLN A 147 -9.19 -12.81 12.21
CA GLN A 147 -9.01 -11.36 12.28
C GLN A 147 -10.06 -10.63 13.14
N ARG A 148 -11.10 -11.31 13.65
CA ARG A 148 -12.06 -10.74 14.60
C ARG A 148 -11.78 -11.15 16.04
N VAL A 149 -11.00 -12.20 16.27
CA VAL A 149 -10.74 -12.78 17.60
C VAL A 149 -9.40 -12.30 18.19
N HIS A 150 -8.49 -11.81 17.34
CA HIS A 150 -7.27 -11.09 17.75
C HIS A 150 -7.43 -9.59 17.53
#